data_AF-A0A0T6Z477-F1
#
_entry.id   AF-A0A0T6Z477-F1
#
_cell.length_a   1.000
_cell.length_b   1.000
_cell.length_c   1.000
_cell.angle_alpha   90.00
_cell.angle_beta   90.00
_cell.angle_gamma   90.00
#
_symmetry.space_group_name_H-M   'P 1'
#
loop_
_entity.id
_entity.type
_entity.pdbx_description
1 polymer ?
#
loop_
_entity_poly.entity_id
_entity_poly.type
_entity_poly.pdbx_seq_one_letter_code
_entity_poly.pdbx_strand_id
1 'polypeptide(L)'
;MSPEDFAIGIDVGGTNMRAARISPSGEMLKKRSIAGSRDPAVALGLIKDLVRDMDGDGARAIGIGIPGRVDGWTGEIISGGFLDLSGFDLKSKLSNTFGRPTLVANDCSMALIGESRRGAAKGLRNAAMMTIGTGIGGAVLENGQIVNGKRCAGQLGHLVVNLGGQPCPCGQRGCVETESSGTSLRRHLNEAGYGPEIRFEHVLKQAEAGEELAIGVMRAWGGPLRAAINTLSAAFDPDVVVLGGGMGQAAIRSLDFLPELQTWYQVDVRLAELGDDAGVIGCGLAALDLVSVAPRSTGKRLVMANGVPASGKSALSRALSEKTGWPILALDTVKNPFLELIEGVDRHFNRILGRASYKSIFSIINESSPGSTFIVDAWFGFQPVDVLREHLAMAGITEVVELWCHAPPEVIGDRYKQRTVERHPGHPGLGYVPELIELAKRAEPCGLGPVLDVDTTTPIEVDKVLTWVADTFDQKLGASNN
;
A
#
# COMPACT_ATOMS: atom_id res chain seq x y z
N MET A 1 -9.66 -15.97 -3.22
CA MET A 1 -11.08 -15.61 -3.27
C MET A 1 -11.70 -16.24 -4.51
N SER A 2 -12.90 -16.80 -4.38
CA SER A 2 -13.67 -17.34 -5.50
C SER A 2 -14.21 -16.21 -6.38
N PRO A 3 -14.56 -16.46 -7.66
CA PRO A 3 -15.22 -15.47 -8.53
C PRO A 3 -16.56 -14.96 -7.98
N GLU A 4 -17.17 -15.70 -7.05
CA GLU A 4 -18.45 -15.37 -6.43
C GLU A 4 -18.31 -14.53 -5.16
N ASP A 5 -17.08 -14.37 -4.66
CA ASP A 5 -16.78 -13.51 -3.51
C ASP A 5 -16.94 -12.03 -3.90
N PHE A 6 -17.46 -11.23 -2.97
CA PHE A 6 -17.54 -9.77 -3.12
C PHE A 6 -17.44 -9.08 -1.75
N ALA A 7 -17.15 -7.79 -1.74
CA ALA A 7 -17.36 -6.93 -0.58
C ALA A 7 -18.52 -5.97 -0.79
N ILE A 8 -19.10 -5.52 0.31
CA ILE A 8 -20.13 -4.49 0.33
C ILE A 8 -19.44 -3.15 0.50
N GLY A 9 -19.44 -2.31 -0.53
CA GLY A 9 -19.00 -0.93 -0.44
C GLY A 9 -20.19 -0.01 -0.15
N ILE A 10 -20.03 0.94 0.78
CA ILE A 10 -21.02 1.98 1.09
C ILE A 10 -20.35 3.34 1.08
N ASP A 11 -20.80 4.22 0.19
CA ASP A 11 -20.40 5.62 0.14
C ASP A 11 -21.50 6.50 0.75
N VAL A 12 -21.18 7.17 1.85
CA VAL A 12 -22.13 7.95 2.65
C VAL A 12 -22.02 9.43 2.26
N GLY A 13 -22.83 9.88 1.31
CA GLY A 13 -22.96 11.30 0.97
C GLY A 13 -24.09 12.01 1.72
N GLY A 14 -24.12 13.34 1.63
CA GLY A 14 -25.09 14.17 2.39
C GLY A 14 -26.45 14.31 1.76
N THR A 15 -26.51 14.13 0.45
CA THR A 15 -27.75 14.09 -0.32
C THR A 15 -28.08 12.67 -0.76
N ASN A 16 -27.07 11.85 -1.03
CA ASN A 16 -27.22 10.48 -1.52
C ASN A 16 -26.28 9.52 -0.76
N MET A 17 -26.78 8.33 -0.44
CA MET A 17 -25.96 7.20 -0.03
C MET A 17 -25.99 6.13 -1.12
N ARG A 18 -24.82 5.57 -1.44
CA ARG A 18 -24.69 4.52 -2.46
C ARG A 18 -24.13 3.27 -1.79
N ALA A 19 -24.66 2.12 -2.19
CA ALA A 19 -24.14 0.83 -1.79
C ALA A 19 -23.96 -0.07 -3.00
N ALA A 20 -22.93 -0.90 -2.99
CA ALA A 20 -22.69 -1.84 -4.06
C ALA A 20 -21.98 -3.12 -3.59
N ARG A 21 -22.22 -4.20 -4.32
CA ARG A 21 -21.41 -5.41 -4.27
C ARG A 21 -20.23 -5.24 -5.21
N ILE A 22 -19.01 -5.29 -4.70
CA ILE A 22 -17.77 -5.08 -5.45
C ILE A 22 -16.98 -6.39 -5.47
N SER A 23 -16.68 -6.90 -6.66
CA SER A 23 -15.87 -8.11 -6.84
C SER A 23 -14.39 -7.86 -6.52
N PRO A 24 -13.55 -8.91 -6.37
CA PRO A 24 -12.09 -8.81 -6.25
C PRO A 24 -11.41 -8.01 -7.37
N SER A 25 -11.98 -8.02 -8.58
CA SER A 25 -11.46 -7.24 -9.71
C SER A 25 -11.92 -5.78 -9.70
N GLY A 26 -12.74 -5.38 -8.72
CA GLY A 26 -13.34 -4.05 -8.62
C GLY A 26 -14.58 -3.84 -9.51
N GLU A 27 -15.19 -4.91 -9.99
CA GLU A 27 -16.44 -4.84 -10.77
C GLU A 27 -17.65 -4.67 -9.85
N MET A 28 -18.60 -3.83 -10.26
CA MET A 28 -19.83 -3.59 -9.52
C MET A 28 -20.91 -4.59 -9.93
N LEU A 29 -21.15 -5.59 -9.08
CA LEU A 29 -22.09 -6.69 -9.35
C LEU A 29 -23.56 -6.31 -9.07
N LYS A 30 -23.77 -5.41 -8.12
CA LYS A 30 -25.09 -4.88 -7.75
C LYS A 30 -24.90 -3.48 -7.18
N LYS A 31 -25.81 -2.56 -7.48
CA LYS A 31 -25.79 -1.18 -6.99
C LYS A 31 -27.16 -0.78 -6.45
N ARG A 32 -27.17 0.04 -5.40
CA ARG A 32 -28.35 0.74 -4.89
C ARG A 32 -27.96 2.17 -4.50
N SER A 33 -28.84 3.13 -4.79
CA SER A 33 -28.69 4.51 -4.34
C SER A 33 -29.98 4.94 -3.66
N ILE A 34 -29.87 5.64 -2.55
CA ILE A 34 -30.99 6.19 -1.79
C ILE A 34 -30.67 7.64 -1.38
N ALA A 35 -31.71 8.40 -1.03
CA ALA A 35 -31.52 9.70 -0.41
C ALA A 35 -30.81 9.53 0.95
N GLY A 36 -29.81 10.36 1.21
CA GLY A 36 -29.13 10.42 2.50
C GLY A 36 -29.93 11.20 3.54
N SER A 37 -29.43 11.21 4.77
CA SER A 37 -29.95 12.03 5.86
C SER A 37 -28.82 12.69 6.61
N ARG A 38 -29.05 13.93 7.08
CA ARG A 38 -28.15 14.64 8.01
C ARG A 38 -28.43 14.28 9.46
N ASP A 39 -29.54 13.61 9.74
CA ASP A 39 -29.85 13.07 11.07
C ASP A 39 -29.02 11.80 11.32
N PRO A 40 -28.16 11.77 12.35
CA PRO A 40 -27.30 10.62 12.67
C PRO A 40 -28.05 9.31 12.88
N ALA A 41 -29.20 9.33 13.56
CA ALA A 41 -29.95 8.12 13.87
C ALA A 41 -30.60 7.55 12.61
N VAL A 42 -31.17 8.42 11.77
CA VAL A 42 -31.73 8.02 10.47
C VAL A 42 -30.62 7.50 9.56
N ALA A 43 -29.50 8.20 9.46
CA ALA A 43 -28.34 7.78 8.65
C ALA A 43 -27.82 6.40 9.05
N LEU A 44 -27.70 6.12 10.35
CA LEU A 44 -27.29 4.80 10.86
C LEU A 44 -28.29 3.69 10.48
N GLY A 45 -29.59 3.99 10.50
CA GLY A 45 -30.63 3.07 10.02
C GLY A 45 -30.47 2.76 8.54
N LEU A 46 -30.32 3.80 7.72
CA LEU A 46 -30.13 3.69 6.27
C LEU A 46 -28.87 2.88 5.92
N ILE A 47 -27.75 3.10 6.62
CA ILE A 47 -26.51 2.33 6.42
C ILE A 47 -26.77 0.84 6.70
N LYS A 48 -27.43 0.51 7.81
CA LYS A 48 -27.74 -0.90 8.15
C LYS A 48 -28.64 -1.56 7.10
N ASP A 49 -29.65 -0.84 6.62
CA ASP A 49 -30.56 -1.37 5.61
C ASP A 49 -29.84 -1.59 4.27
N LEU A 50 -28.97 -0.66 3.87
CA LEU A 50 -28.11 -0.83 2.69
C LEU A 50 -27.17 -2.03 2.82
N VAL A 51 -26.53 -2.24 3.98
CA VAL A 51 -25.72 -3.45 4.22
C VAL A 51 -26.60 -4.69 4.06
N ARG A 52 -27.77 -4.74 4.71
CA ARG A 52 -28.68 -5.89 4.64
C ARG A 52 -29.11 -6.22 3.21
N ASP A 53 -29.37 -5.21 2.39
CA ASP A 53 -29.77 -5.38 0.99
C ASP A 53 -28.64 -5.90 0.09
N MET A 54 -27.40 -5.62 0.46
CA MET A 54 -26.21 -6.01 -0.27
C MET A 54 -25.57 -7.31 0.25
N ASP A 55 -25.88 -7.76 1.47
CA ASP A 55 -25.36 -9.00 2.04
C ASP A 55 -25.85 -10.26 1.31
N GLY A 56 -25.17 -11.37 1.53
CA GLY A 56 -25.42 -12.68 0.92
C GLY A 56 -24.22 -13.62 1.06
N ASP A 57 -24.34 -14.86 0.58
CA ASP A 57 -23.34 -15.93 0.83
C ASP A 57 -21.91 -15.57 0.36
N GLY A 58 -21.79 -14.82 -0.73
CA GLY A 58 -20.50 -14.35 -1.27
C GLY A 58 -19.92 -13.10 -0.59
N ALA A 59 -20.64 -12.44 0.33
CA ALA A 59 -20.13 -11.23 0.97
C ALA A 59 -18.99 -11.56 1.94
N ARG A 60 -17.81 -10.96 1.77
CA ARG A 60 -16.63 -11.24 2.61
C ARG A 60 -16.31 -10.13 3.59
N ALA A 61 -16.59 -8.87 3.26
CA ALA A 61 -16.29 -7.71 4.08
C ALA A 61 -17.21 -6.53 3.76
N ILE A 62 -17.24 -5.54 4.65
CA ILE A 62 -17.98 -4.28 4.50
C ILE A 62 -16.99 -3.12 4.54
N GLY A 63 -17.05 -2.22 3.57
CA GLY A 63 -16.27 -0.98 3.54
C GLY A 63 -17.19 0.22 3.50
N ILE A 64 -16.88 1.24 4.31
CA ILE A 64 -17.71 2.44 4.43
C ILE A 64 -16.85 3.69 4.33
N GLY A 65 -17.19 4.55 3.36
CA GLY A 65 -16.66 5.89 3.20
C GLY A 65 -17.57 6.89 3.87
N ILE A 66 -17.02 7.68 4.81
CA ILE A 66 -17.76 8.66 5.59
C ILE A 66 -17.13 10.05 5.42
N PRO A 67 -17.95 11.11 5.30
CA PRO A 67 -17.48 12.48 5.22
C PRO A 67 -16.88 12.92 6.55
N GLY A 68 -15.84 13.74 6.48
CA GLY A 68 -15.17 14.29 7.65
C GLY A 68 -13.93 13.47 8.05
N ARG A 69 -13.52 13.62 9.30
CA ARG A 69 -12.24 13.09 9.80
C ARG A 69 -12.47 11.72 10.42
N VAL A 70 -11.90 10.70 9.78
CA VAL A 70 -11.85 9.33 10.30
C VAL A 70 -10.39 8.99 10.57
N ASP A 71 -10.11 8.38 11.71
CA ASP A 71 -8.82 7.81 12.02
C ASP A 71 -8.53 6.64 11.08
N GLY A 72 -7.58 6.82 10.17
CA GLY A 72 -7.21 5.82 9.17
C GLY A 72 -6.57 4.55 9.72
N TRP A 73 -6.18 4.53 11.01
CA TRP A 73 -5.64 3.34 11.68
C TRP A 73 -6.72 2.55 12.41
N THR A 74 -7.63 3.23 13.11
CA THR A 74 -8.63 2.57 13.97
C THR A 74 -9.99 2.42 13.29
N GLY A 75 -10.32 3.34 12.37
CA GLY A 75 -11.67 3.53 11.81
C GLY A 75 -12.59 4.37 12.71
N GLU A 76 -12.05 5.02 13.75
CA GLU A 76 -12.81 5.92 14.62
C GLU A 76 -13.22 7.19 13.87
N ILE A 77 -14.51 7.54 13.91
CA ILE A 77 -15.03 8.79 13.36
C ILE A 77 -14.73 9.89 14.39
N ILE A 78 -13.75 10.73 14.10
CA ILE A 78 -13.30 11.80 15.01
C ILE A 78 -14.27 12.99 14.95
N SER A 79 -14.70 13.35 13.74
CA SER A 79 -15.66 14.44 13.52
C SER A 79 -16.29 14.29 12.14
N GLY A 80 -17.60 14.46 12.03
CA GLY A 80 -18.28 14.48 10.74
C GLY A 80 -18.24 15.83 10.01
N GLY A 81 -18.55 15.77 8.72
CA GLY A 81 -18.86 16.95 7.91
C GLY A 81 -20.31 17.40 8.11
N PHE A 82 -21.12 17.34 7.05
CA PHE A 82 -22.55 17.62 7.13
C PHE A 82 -23.37 16.56 7.90
N LEU A 83 -22.76 15.40 8.17
CA LEU A 83 -23.32 14.29 8.94
C LEU A 83 -22.28 13.89 9.98
N ASP A 84 -22.59 14.08 11.26
CA ASP A 84 -21.69 13.76 12.37
C ASP A 84 -22.09 12.45 13.06
N LEU A 85 -21.25 11.45 12.84
CA LEU A 85 -21.34 10.13 13.45
C LEU A 85 -20.21 9.91 14.48
N SER A 86 -19.56 10.98 14.94
CA SER A 86 -18.57 10.89 16.01
C SER A 86 -19.17 10.28 17.28
N GLY A 87 -18.36 9.51 18.02
CA GLY A 87 -18.82 8.77 19.20
C GLY A 87 -19.63 7.50 18.92
N PHE A 88 -20.01 7.23 17.66
CA PHE A 88 -20.61 5.96 17.27
C PHE A 88 -19.56 4.98 16.75
N ASP A 89 -19.36 3.87 17.45
CA ASP A 89 -18.55 2.75 16.96
C ASP A 89 -19.29 1.99 15.84
N LEU A 90 -19.30 2.57 14.64
CA LEU A 90 -19.97 2.01 13.47
C LEU A 90 -19.32 0.69 13.04
N LYS A 91 -17.99 0.64 13.08
CA LYS A 91 -17.18 -0.50 12.68
C LYS A 91 -17.54 -1.76 13.47
N SER A 92 -17.49 -1.70 14.80
CA SER A 92 -17.81 -2.86 15.63
C SER A 92 -19.29 -3.21 15.58
N LYS A 93 -20.18 -2.20 15.55
CA LYS A 93 -21.63 -2.43 15.46
C LYS A 93 -22.01 -3.21 14.20
N LEU A 94 -21.50 -2.81 13.04
CA LEU A 94 -21.80 -3.51 11.79
C LEU A 94 -21.11 -4.87 11.72
N SER A 95 -19.86 -4.96 12.19
CA SER A 95 -19.15 -6.25 12.25
C SER A 95 -19.92 -7.28 13.09
N ASN A 96 -20.39 -6.88 14.27
CA ASN A 96 -21.15 -7.75 15.17
C ASN A 96 -22.55 -8.07 14.63
N THR A 97 -23.19 -7.12 13.95
CA THR A 97 -24.57 -7.30 13.44
C THR A 97 -24.60 -8.23 12.23
N PHE A 98 -23.61 -8.13 11.33
CA PHE A 98 -23.61 -8.85 10.05
C PHE A 98 -22.58 -10.00 10.00
N GLY A 99 -21.73 -10.15 11.03
CA GLY A 99 -20.70 -11.19 11.06
C GLY A 99 -19.62 -11.02 9.99
N ARG A 100 -19.42 -9.79 9.47
CA ARG A 100 -18.45 -9.48 8.42
C ARG A 100 -17.39 -8.50 8.93
N PRO A 101 -16.09 -8.70 8.64
CA PRO A 101 -15.08 -7.68 8.84
C PRO A 101 -15.49 -6.34 8.23
N THR A 102 -15.45 -5.27 9.02
CA THR A 102 -15.85 -3.94 8.58
C THR A 102 -14.68 -2.96 8.64
N LEU A 103 -14.54 -2.14 7.60
CA LEU A 103 -13.66 -0.98 7.55
C LEU A 103 -14.48 0.29 7.39
N VAL A 104 -14.05 1.33 8.10
CA VAL A 104 -14.60 2.68 7.99
C VAL A 104 -13.43 3.62 7.73
N ALA A 105 -13.52 4.46 6.71
CA ALA A 105 -12.54 5.51 6.46
C ALA A 105 -13.20 6.75 5.85
N ASN A 106 -12.37 7.77 5.58
CA ASN A 106 -12.81 8.96 4.88
C ASN A 106 -13.24 8.64 3.43
N ASP A 107 -14.29 9.30 2.97
CA ASP A 107 -14.86 9.20 1.61
C ASP A 107 -13.85 9.51 0.50
N CYS A 108 -13.02 10.53 0.65
CA CYS A 108 -12.01 10.92 -0.34
C CYS A 108 -10.88 9.89 -0.41
N SER A 109 -10.47 9.31 0.71
CA SER A 109 -9.55 8.18 0.74
C SER A 109 -10.11 6.99 -0.03
N MET A 110 -11.40 6.69 0.13
CA MET A 110 -12.08 5.63 -0.62
C MET A 110 -12.12 5.95 -2.11
N ALA A 111 -12.49 7.17 -2.49
CA ALA A 111 -12.48 7.58 -3.89
C ALA A 111 -11.09 7.41 -4.55
N LEU A 112 -10.00 7.79 -3.86
CA LEU A 112 -8.63 7.59 -4.35
C LEU A 112 -8.22 6.10 -4.44
N ILE A 113 -8.68 5.25 -3.53
CA ILE A 113 -8.50 3.79 -3.67
C ILE A 113 -9.21 3.28 -4.93
N GLY A 114 -10.42 3.77 -5.20
CA GLY A 114 -11.15 3.46 -6.44
C GLY A 114 -10.35 3.87 -7.68
N GLU A 115 -9.96 5.14 -7.76
CA GLU A 115 -9.23 5.70 -8.91
C GLU A 115 -7.85 5.06 -9.11
N SER A 116 -7.13 4.72 -8.04
CA SER A 116 -5.81 4.06 -8.13
C SER A 116 -5.87 2.61 -8.61
N ARG A 117 -7.02 1.93 -8.46
CA ARG A 117 -7.19 0.54 -8.88
C ARG A 117 -7.91 0.40 -10.22
N ARG A 118 -8.84 1.31 -10.51
CA ARG A 118 -9.80 1.16 -11.61
C ARG A 118 -9.98 2.40 -12.48
N GLY A 119 -9.42 3.55 -12.11
CA GLY A 119 -9.63 4.82 -12.80
C GLY A 119 -8.33 5.55 -13.17
N ALA A 120 -8.36 6.88 -13.04
CA ALA A 120 -7.37 7.81 -13.58
C ALA A 120 -5.93 7.62 -13.06
N ALA A 121 -5.78 6.97 -11.90
CA ALA A 121 -4.50 6.68 -11.26
C ALA A 121 -4.11 5.19 -11.35
N LYS A 122 -4.76 4.41 -12.21
CA LYS A 122 -4.49 2.98 -12.36
C LYS A 122 -3.03 2.70 -12.73
N GLY A 123 -2.39 1.83 -11.94
CA GLY A 123 -1.01 1.39 -12.16
C GLY A 123 0.05 2.36 -11.63
N LEU A 124 -0.35 3.51 -11.10
CA LEU A 124 0.53 4.47 -10.44
C LEU A 124 0.62 4.17 -8.94
N ARG A 125 1.76 4.50 -8.33
CA ARG A 125 2.01 4.21 -6.92
C ARG A 125 1.92 5.44 -6.03
N ASN A 126 2.10 6.63 -6.60
CA ASN A 126 2.04 7.88 -5.88
C ASN A 126 1.01 8.78 -6.55
N ALA A 127 -0.05 9.13 -5.83
CA ALA A 127 -1.13 9.94 -6.38
C ALA A 127 -1.73 10.84 -5.29
N ALA A 128 -2.17 12.04 -5.66
CA ALA A 128 -3.04 12.85 -4.82
C ALA A 128 -4.40 13.02 -5.51
N MET A 129 -5.46 13.14 -4.73
CA MET A 129 -6.80 13.42 -5.26
C MET A 129 -7.43 14.57 -4.51
N MET A 130 -8.05 15.48 -5.26
CA MET A 130 -8.91 16.53 -4.72
C MET A 130 -10.33 16.33 -5.24
N THR A 131 -11.29 16.17 -4.33
CA THR A 131 -12.71 16.02 -4.66
C THR A 131 -13.38 17.38 -4.55
N ILE A 132 -13.84 17.94 -5.67
CA ILE A 132 -14.36 19.30 -5.75
C ILE A 132 -15.87 19.23 -5.95
N GLY A 133 -16.60 19.73 -4.96
CA GLY A 133 -18.06 19.81 -4.97
C GLY A 133 -18.50 21.08 -4.27
N THR A 134 -19.48 20.98 -3.35
CA THR A 134 -19.85 22.11 -2.48
C THR A 134 -18.65 22.59 -1.65
N GLY A 135 -17.82 21.66 -1.18
CA GLY A 135 -16.52 21.89 -0.55
C GLY A 135 -15.38 21.26 -1.35
N ILE A 136 -14.20 21.15 -0.74
CA ILE A 136 -13.05 20.42 -1.28
C ILE A 136 -12.59 19.39 -0.27
N GLY A 137 -12.61 18.12 -0.64
CA GLY A 137 -11.96 17.04 0.08
C GLY A 137 -10.67 16.61 -0.62
N GLY A 138 -9.97 15.64 -0.03
CA GLY A 138 -8.84 15.03 -0.70
C GLY A 138 -8.26 13.83 0.02
N ALA A 139 -7.28 13.23 -0.62
CA ALA A 139 -6.48 12.14 -0.09
C ALA A 139 -5.13 12.09 -0.82
N VAL A 140 -4.16 11.44 -0.20
CA VAL A 140 -2.84 11.16 -0.80
C VAL A 140 -2.57 9.67 -0.69
N LEU A 141 -2.00 9.11 -1.74
CA LEU A 141 -1.56 7.74 -1.87
C LEU A 141 -0.06 7.74 -2.15
N GLU A 142 0.70 7.02 -1.34
CA GLU A 142 2.15 6.86 -1.46
C GLU A 142 2.48 5.37 -1.42
N ASN A 143 3.31 4.90 -2.35
CA ASN A 143 3.66 3.49 -2.49
C ASN A 143 2.44 2.54 -2.55
N GLY A 144 1.35 2.98 -3.19
CA GLY A 144 0.11 2.22 -3.32
C GLY A 144 -0.76 2.17 -2.05
N GLN A 145 -0.44 2.98 -1.03
CA GLN A 145 -1.15 3.01 0.25
C GLN A 145 -1.65 4.43 0.56
N ILE A 146 -2.83 4.55 1.18
CA ILE A 146 -3.32 5.86 1.64
C ILE A 146 -2.44 6.39 2.77
N VAL A 147 -2.02 7.65 2.64
CA VAL A 147 -1.27 8.37 3.66
C VAL A 147 -2.25 8.78 4.77
N ASN A 148 -2.22 8.07 5.90
CA ASN A 148 -3.02 8.40 7.08
C ASN A 148 -2.32 9.39 8.03
N GLY A 149 -0.99 9.52 7.92
CA GLY A 149 -0.17 10.27 8.88
C GLY A 149 -0.41 9.79 10.31
N LYS A 150 -0.48 10.72 11.27
CA LYS A 150 -0.81 10.37 12.67
C LYS A 150 -2.19 9.70 12.78
N ARG A 151 -3.19 10.21 12.07
CA ARG A 151 -4.60 9.74 12.14
C ARG A 151 -5.39 10.05 10.85
N CYS A 152 -5.32 11.28 10.36
CA CYS A 152 -6.22 11.79 9.30
C CYS A 152 -5.51 12.70 8.29
N ALA A 153 -4.34 12.31 7.78
CA ALA A 153 -3.70 13.07 6.71
C ALA A 153 -4.58 13.09 5.44
N GLY A 154 -4.28 13.98 4.49
CA GLY A 154 -5.07 14.14 3.27
C GLY A 154 -6.21 15.17 3.36
N GLN A 155 -6.26 16.04 4.36
CA GLN A 155 -7.25 17.13 4.44
C GLN A 155 -6.95 18.27 3.45
N LEU A 156 -6.85 17.95 2.15
CA LEU A 156 -6.28 18.81 1.11
C LEU A 156 -7.10 20.07 0.82
N GLY A 157 -8.41 20.06 1.11
CA GLY A 157 -9.26 21.25 1.03
C GLY A 157 -8.88 22.37 1.99
N HIS A 158 -8.11 22.06 3.03
CA HIS A 158 -7.69 23.01 4.05
C HIS A 158 -6.26 23.55 3.85
N LEU A 159 -5.63 23.28 2.70
CA LEU A 159 -4.38 23.93 2.32
C LEU A 159 -4.61 25.44 2.18
N VAL A 160 -3.83 26.25 2.89
CA VAL A 160 -3.93 27.71 2.82
C VAL A 160 -3.26 28.21 1.54
N VAL A 161 -4.07 28.83 0.67
CA VAL A 161 -3.64 29.37 -0.63
C VAL A 161 -3.80 30.88 -0.70
N ASN A 162 -4.48 31.48 0.27
CA ASN A 162 -4.65 32.94 0.38
C ASN A 162 -4.66 33.38 1.85
N LEU A 163 -3.53 33.91 2.37
CA LEU A 163 -3.44 34.37 3.76
C LEU A 163 -4.48 35.45 4.13
N GLY A 164 -4.92 36.25 3.14
CA GLY A 164 -5.96 37.27 3.29
C GLY A 164 -7.38 36.75 3.05
N GLY A 165 -7.54 35.49 2.66
CA GLY A 165 -8.78 34.91 2.12
C GLY A 165 -9.91 34.72 3.13
N GLN A 166 -10.94 33.99 2.73
CA GLN A 166 -12.17 33.85 3.52
C GLN A 166 -11.94 33.01 4.79
N PRO A 167 -12.64 33.29 5.91
CA PRO A 167 -12.66 32.40 7.07
C PRO A 167 -13.12 30.98 6.70
N CYS A 168 -12.40 29.96 7.16
CA CYS A 168 -12.74 28.57 6.95
C CYS A 168 -13.28 27.94 8.25
N PRO A 169 -14.31 27.07 8.19
CA PRO A 169 -14.80 26.34 9.36
C PRO A 169 -13.72 25.51 10.10
N CYS A 170 -12.60 25.18 9.45
CA CYS A 170 -11.48 24.51 10.10
C CYS A 170 -10.70 25.40 11.09
N GLY A 171 -11.00 26.70 11.16
CA GLY A 171 -10.35 27.69 12.03
C GLY A 171 -9.25 28.52 11.36
N GLN A 172 -8.91 28.21 10.10
CA GLN A 172 -7.94 28.96 9.29
C GLN A 172 -8.62 30.00 8.39
N ARG A 173 -7.84 30.72 7.57
CA ARG A 173 -8.35 31.63 6.53
C ARG A 173 -7.70 31.32 5.17
N GLY A 174 -8.50 31.44 4.11
CA GLY A 174 -8.13 31.23 2.71
C GLY A 174 -7.60 29.84 2.42
N CYS A 175 -8.28 28.84 2.97
CA CYS A 175 -8.13 27.47 2.51
C CYS A 175 -8.59 27.35 1.05
N VAL A 176 -8.00 26.42 0.28
CA VAL A 176 -8.41 26.20 -1.11
C VAL A 176 -9.90 25.89 -1.25
N GLU A 177 -10.51 25.23 -0.26
CA GLU A 177 -11.97 25.05 -0.21
C GLU A 177 -12.76 26.37 -0.27
N THR A 178 -12.32 27.42 0.41
CA THR A 178 -13.05 28.70 0.46
C THR A 178 -12.83 29.56 -0.79
N GLU A 179 -11.83 29.22 -1.60
CA GLU A 179 -11.43 29.97 -2.78
C GLU A 179 -11.73 29.25 -4.11
N SER A 180 -11.78 27.91 -4.10
CA SER A 180 -11.90 27.06 -5.30
C SER A 180 -12.95 25.93 -5.22
N SER A 181 -13.82 25.86 -4.19
CA SER A 181 -14.99 24.97 -4.20
C SER A 181 -16.12 25.46 -5.11
N GLY A 182 -17.14 24.65 -5.35
CA GLY A 182 -18.38 25.07 -6.02
C GLY A 182 -19.12 26.20 -5.28
N THR A 183 -19.05 26.23 -3.94
CA THR A 183 -19.59 27.36 -3.15
C THR A 183 -18.84 28.65 -3.46
N SER A 184 -17.51 28.59 -3.53
CA SER A 184 -16.69 29.76 -3.87
C SER A 184 -16.87 30.20 -5.33
N LEU A 185 -17.09 29.28 -6.26
CA LEU A 185 -17.38 29.61 -7.66
C LEU A 185 -18.65 30.48 -7.76
N ARG A 186 -19.71 30.09 -7.06
CA ARG A 186 -20.96 30.87 -7.04
C ARG A 186 -20.72 32.28 -6.51
N ARG A 187 -19.85 32.44 -5.51
CA ARG A 187 -19.43 33.74 -4.99
C ARG A 187 -18.69 34.57 -6.05
N HIS A 188 -17.66 34.01 -6.69
CA HIS A 188 -16.90 34.70 -7.75
C HIS A 188 -17.80 35.12 -8.92
N LEU A 189 -18.77 34.28 -9.31
CA LEU A 189 -19.75 34.59 -10.35
C LEU A 189 -20.64 35.77 -9.97
N ASN A 190 -21.14 35.79 -8.73
CA ASN A 190 -21.96 36.89 -8.23
C ASN A 190 -21.17 38.20 -8.11
N GLU A 191 -19.94 38.14 -7.61
CA GLU A 191 -19.02 39.28 -7.52
C GLU A 191 -18.69 39.87 -8.90
N ALA A 192 -18.61 39.03 -9.93
CA ALA A 192 -18.45 39.44 -11.32
C ALA A 192 -19.75 39.97 -11.98
N GLY A 193 -20.88 39.96 -11.28
CA GLY A 193 -22.16 40.48 -11.76
C GLY A 193 -23.02 39.50 -12.56
N TYR A 194 -22.69 38.20 -12.57
CA TYR A 194 -23.55 37.19 -13.18
C TYR A 194 -24.79 36.90 -12.33
N GLY A 195 -25.91 36.63 -13.00
CA GLY A 195 -27.16 36.24 -12.34
C GLY A 195 -27.10 34.87 -11.66
N PRO A 196 -28.00 34.58 -10.70
CA PRO A 196 -27.97 33.36 -9.89
C PRO A 196 -28.16 32.06 -10.70
N GLU A 197 -28.84 32.14 -11.84
CA GLU A 197 -29.12 31.00 -12.72
C GLU A 197 -27.99 30.69 -13.71
N ILE A 198 -26.90 31.47 -13.70
CA ILE A 198 -25.77 31.21 -14.60
C ILE A 198 -25.17 29.83 -14.30
N ARG A 199 -24.85 29.12 -15.38
CA ARG A 199 -24.16 27.82 -15.34
C ARG A 199 -22.71 28.01 -15.74
N PHE A 200 -21.82 27.22 -15.14
CA PHE A 200 -20.38 27.30 -15.41
C PHE A 200 -20.07 27.14 -16.90
N GLU A 201 -20.77 26.26 -17.60
CA GLU A 201 -20.54 25.98 -19.03
C GLU A 201 -20.77 27.22 -19.90
N HIS A 202 -21.69 28.11 -19.52
CA HIS A 202 -21.90 29.36 -20.24
C HIS A 202 -20.73 30.33 -20.03
N VAL A 203 -20.25 30.45 -18.80
CA VAL A 203 -19.09 31.30 -18.47
C VAL A 203 -17.81 30.74 -19.09
N LEU A 204 -17.66 29.41 -19.16
CA LEU A 204 -16.56 28.77 -19.86
C LEU A 204 -16.55 29.14 -21.35
N LYS A 205 -17.71 29.06 -22.03
CA LYS A 205 -17.82 29.47 -23.44
C LYS A 205 -17.47 30.94 -23.66
N GLN A 206 -17.86 31.82 -22.75
CA GLN A 206 -17.49 33.24 -22.81
C GLN A 206 -15.98 33.43 -22.64
N ALA A 207 -15.36 32.70 -21.70
CA ALA A 207 -13.92 32.75 -21.50
C ALA A 207 -13.15 32.21 -22.71
N GLU A 208 -13.60 31.10 -23.31
CA GLU A 208 -13.06 30.53 -24.55
C GLU A 208 -13.21 31.49 -25.75
N ALA A 209 -14.26 32.32 -25.75
CA ALA A 209 -14.46 33.38 -26.74
C ALA A 209 -13.61 34.64 -26.49
N GLY A 210 -12.80 34.66 -25.43
CA GLY A 210 -11.91 35.79 -25.10
C GLY A 210 -12.56 36.89 -24.26
N GLU A 211 -13.72 36.66 -23.64
CA GLU A 211 -14.36 37.67 -22.80
C GLU A 211 -13.60 37.84 -21.47
N GLU A 212 -13.02 39.03 -21.26
CA GLU A 212 -12.16 39.33 -20.10
C GLU A 212 -12.82 39.11 -18.74
N LEU A 213 -14.12 39.40 -18.62
CA LEU A 213 -14.86 39.17 -17.38
C LEU A 213 -14.91 37.68 -17.02
N ALA A 214 -15.21 36.83 -18.00
CA ALA A 214 -15.29 35.39 -17.82
C ALA A 214 -13.92 34.78 -17.55
N ILE A 215 -12.87 35.22 -18.26
CA ILE A 215 -11.48 34.85 -17.98
C ILE A 215 -11.08 35.24 -16.56
N GLY A 216 -11.49 36.44 -16.10
CA GLY A 216 -11.27 36.92 -14.75
C GLY A 216 -11.84 35.96 -13.70
N VAL A 217 -13.07 35.47 -13.89
CA VAL A 217 -13.69 34.47 -13.02
C VAL A 217 -12.90 33.15 -13.02
N MET A 218 -12.52 32.65 -14.20
CA MET A 218 -11.73 31.42 -14.33
C MET A 218 -10.40 31.52 -13.57
N ARG A 219 -9.72 32.65 -13.69
CA ARG A 219 -8.45 32.91 -12.98
C ARG A 219 -8.64 33.04 -11.47
N ALA A 220 -9.67 33.77 -11.03
CA ALA A 220 -9.96 33.95 -9.60
C ALA A 220 -10.31 32.63 -8.91
N TRP A 221 -11.00 31.73 -9.60
CA TRP A 221 -11.39 30.43 -9.06
C TRP A 221 -10.32 29.35 -9.25
N GLY A 222 -9.65 29.29 -10.40
CA GLY A 222 -8.63 28.28 -10.74
C GLY A 222 -7.24 28.59 -10.16
N GLY A 223 -6.89 29.86 -9.98
CA GLY A 223 -5.57 30.26 -9.47
C GLY A 223 -5.23 29.69 -8.09
N PRO A 224 -6.14 29.80 -7.09
CA PRO A 224 -5.92 29.19 -5.78
C PRO A 224 -5.83 27.66 -5.84
N LEU A 225 -6.60 27.00 -6.72
CA LEU A 225 -6.49 25.57 -6.97
C LEU A 225 -5.12 25.19 -7.54
N ARG A 226 -4.60 25.96 -8.52
CA ARG A 226 -3.24 25.76 -9.04
C ARG A 226 -2.19 25.87 -7.94
N ALA A 227 -2.32 26.83 -7.02
CA ALA A 227 -1.41 26.97 -5.89
C ALA A 227 -1.45 25.75 -4.95
N ALA A 228 -2.63 25.18 -4.69
CA ALA A 228 -2.76 23.93 -3.95
C ALA A 228 -2.09 22.76 -4.69
N ILE A 229 -2.32 22.59 -5.99
CA ILE A 229 -1.68 21.55 -6.81
C ILE A 229 -0.15 21.65 -6.76
N ASN A 230 0.40 22.86 -6.90
CA ASN A 230 1.85 23.10 -6.79
C ASN A 230 2.39 22.74 -5.41
N THR A 231 1.61 22.98 -4.35
CA THR A 231 1.97 22.58 -2.98
C THR A 231 2.02 21.06 -2.85
N LEU A 232 1.07 20.34 -3.45
CA LEU A 232 1.07 18.88 -3.48
C LEU A 232 2.26 18.33 -4.27
N SER A 233 2.57 18.92 -5.42
CA SER A 233 3.75 18.55 -6.23
C SER A 233 5.04 18.74 -5.43
N ALA A 234 5.22 19.86 -4.75
CA ALA A 234 6.40 20.10 -3.93
C ALA A 234 6.47 19.22 -2.67
N ALA A 235 5.33 18.87 -2.07
CA ALA A 235 5.29 18.14 -0.80
C ALA A 235 5.34 16.62 -0.96
N PHE A 236 4.75 16.07 -2.02
CA PHE A 236 4.58 14.63 -2.21
C PHE A 236 5.18 14.10 -3.52
N ASP A 237 5.51 14.98 -4.47
CA ASP A 237 5.99 14.62 -5.81
C ASP A 237 5.19 13.44 -6.44
N PRO A 238 3.85 13.52 -6.52
CA PRO A 238 3.05 12.38 -6.96
C PRO A 238 3.14 12.20 -8.48
N ASP A 239 2.92 10.96 -8.94
CA ASP A 239 2.85 10.65 -10.38
C ASP A 239 1.69 11.41 -11.05
N VAL A 240 0.60 11.65 -10.30
CA VAL A 240 -0.60 12.33 -10.78
C VAL A 240 -1.36 13.04 -9.65
N VAL A 241 -1.98 14.19 -9.97
CA VAL A 241 -3.07 14.78 -9.19
C VAL A 241 -4.40 14.56 -9.91
N VAL A 242 -5.29 13.81 -9.29
CA VAL A 242 -6.64 13.53 -9.82
C VAL A 242 -7.63 14.56 -9.28
N LEU A 243 -8.33 15.26 -10.16
CA LEU A 243 -9.43 16.15 -9.81
C LEU A 243 -10.77 15.43 -10.03
N GLY A 244 -11.51 15.22 -8.94
CA GLY A 244 -12.80 14.53 -8.95
C GLY A 244 -13.93 15.37 -8.37
N GLY A 245 -15.06 14.74 -8.11
CA GLY A 245 -16.28 15.39 -7.62
C GLY A 245 -17.06 16.14 -8.71
N GLY A 246 -18.25 16.63 -8.36
CA GLY A 246 -19.17 17.24 -9.33
C GLY A 246 -18.64 18.49 -10.05
N MET A 247 -17.58 19.11 -9.53
CA MET A 247 -16.92 20.27 -10.13
C MET A 247 -15.53 19.95 -10.71
N GLY A 248 -15.10 18.68 -10.72
CA GLY A 248 -13.76 18.28 -11.17
C GLY A 248 -13.46 18.68 -12.62
N GLN A 249 -14.43 18.49 -13.53
CA GLN A 249 -14.27 18.89 -14.93
C GLN A 249 -14.13 20.42 -15.07
N ALA A 250 -14.96 21.19 -14.35
CA ALA A 250 -14.89 22.64 -14.33
C ALA A 250 -13.53 23.11 -13.79
N ALA A 251 -13.05 22.47 -12.74
CA ALA A 251 -11.77 22.77 -12.12
C ALA A 251 -10.59 22.53 -13.06
N ILE A 252 -10.57 21.43 -13.81
CA ILE A 252 -9.55 21.22 -14.86
C ILE A 252 -9.62 22.32 -15.91
N ARG A 253 -10.80 22.63 -16.43
CA ARG A 253 -10.96 23.65 -17.48
C ARG A 253 -10.56 25.05 -17.01
N SER A 254 -10.74 25.39 -15.73
CA SER A 254 -10.31 26.70 -15.21
C SER A 254 -8.79 26.85 -15.19
N LEU A 255 -8.04 25.74 -15.08
CA LEU A 255 -6.58 25.75 -15.14
C LEU A 255 -6.03 26.15 -16.51
N ASP A 256 -6.80 25.96 -17.59
CA ASP A 256 -6.43 26.32 -18.98
C ASP A 256 -6.26 27.85 -19.16
N PHE A 257 -6.87 28.65 -18.28
CA PHE A 257 -6.84 30.12 -18.34
C PHE A 257 -5.73 30.75 -17.50
N LEU A 258 -4.93 29.91 -16.83
CA LEU A 258 -3.79 30.33 -16.02
C LEU A 258 -2.52 30.29 -16.86
N PRO A 259 -1.55 31.18 -16.57
CA PRO A 259 -0.25 31.10 -17.23
C PRO A 259 0.42 29.76 -16.93
N GLU A 260 1.11 29.23 -17.93
CA GLU A 260 1.96 28.06 -17.74
C GLU A 260 3.07 28.39 -16.73
N LEU A 261 3.31 27.48 -15.78
CA LEU A 261 4.33 27.66 -14.76
C LEU A 261 5.54 26.78 -15.08
N GLN A 262 6.70 27.42 -15.23
CA GLN A 262 7.99 26.74 -15.31
C GLN A 262 8.54 26.57 -13.89
N THR A 263 7.98 25.61 -13.15
CA THR A 263 8.41 25.26 -11.79
C THR A 263 9.39 24.09 -11.81
N TRP A 264 10.23 23.97 -10.78
CA TRP A 264 11.14 22.82 -10.63
C TRP A 264 10.40 21.49 -10.46
N TYR A 265 9.14 21.55 -10.04
CA TYR A 265 8.26 20.41 -9.87
C TYR A 265 7.03 20.61 -10.76
N GLN A 266 6.74 19.62 -11.60
CA GLN A 266 5.53 19.56 -12.43
C GLN A 266 4.83 18.25 -12.15
N VAL A 267 3.51 18.26 -12.20
CA VAL A 267 2.71 17.06 -11.98
C VAL A 267 1.62 16.96 -13.02
N ASP A 268 1.37 15.74 -13.49
CA ASP A 268 0.25 15.46 -14.37
C ASP A 268 -1.07 15.66 -13.62
N VAL A 269 -2.03 16.35 -14.22
CA VAL A 269 -3.34 16.63 -13.62
C VAL A 269 -4.42 15.97 -14.48
N ARG A 270 -5.15 15.02 -13.90
CA ARG A 270 -6.17 14.24 -14.61
C ARG A 270 -7.56 14.40 -14.03
N LEU A 271 -8.58 14.20 -14.86
CA LEU A 271 -9.96 14.06 -14.40
C LEU A 271 -10.14 12.67 -13.81
N ALA A 272 -10.89 12.56 -12.70
CA ALA A 272 -11.35 11.28 -12.18
C ALA A 272 -12.19 10.52 -13.22
N GLU A 273 -11.96 9.22 -13.38
CA GLU A 273 -12.63 8.40 -14.40
C GLU A 273 -13.90 7.71 -13.87
N LEU A 274 -13.94 7.38 -12.58
CA LEU A 274 -15.04 6.61 -11.98
C LEU A 274 -16.21 7.48 -11.54
N GLY A 275 -16.06 8.81 -11.58
CA GLY A 275 -17.09 9.77 -11.22
C GLY A 275 -17.69 9.51 -9.83
N ASP A 276 -19.02 9.51 -9.76
CA ASP A 276 -19.79 9.28 -8.53
C ASP A 276 -19.60 7.89 -7.91
N ASP A 277 -19.03 6.94 -8.66
CA ASP A 277 -18.87 5.55 -8.22
C ASP A 277 -17.48 5.28 -7.63
N ALA A 278 -16.55 6.23 -7.71
CA ALA A 278 -15.20 6.10 -7.16
C ALA A 278 -15.22 5.69 -5.66
N GLY A 279 -16.05 6.38 -4.86
CA GLY A 279 -16.17 6.13 -3.43
C GLY A 279 -16.67 4.71 -3.12
N VAL A 280 -17.77 4.28 -3.74
CA VAL A 280 -18.37 2.97 -3.44
C VAL A 280 -17.49 1.80 -3.94
N ILE A 281 -16.82 1.97 -5.08
CA ILE A 281 -15.84 1.00 -5.59
C ILE A 281 -14.66 0.90 -4.63
N GLY A 282 -14.10 2.04 -4.23
CA GLY A 282 -12.99 2.11 -3.29
C GLY A 282 -13.30 1.50 -1.94
N CYS A 283 -14.52 1.72 -1.43
CA CYS A 283 -15.02 1.09 -0.20
C CYS A 283 -14.96 -0.44 -0.29
N GLY A 284 -15.50 -1.02 -1.37
CA GLY A 284 -15.47 -2.45 -1.56
C GLY A 284 -14.05 -3.00 -1.71
N LEU A 285 -13.20 -2.33 -2.50
CA LEU A 285 -11.80 -2.73 -2.69
C LEU A 285 -10.96 -2.67 -1.41
N ALA A 286 -11.12 -1.60 -0.62
CA ALA A 286 -10.44 -1.47 0.67
C ALA A 286 -10.93 -2.51 1.70
N ALA A 287 -12.23 -2.85 1.67
CA ALA A 287 -12.78 -3.91 2.49
C ALA A 287 -12.29 -5.29 2.07
N LEU A 288 -12.12 -5.52 0.76
CA LEU A 288 -11.50 -6.73 0.26
C LEU A 288 -10.07 -6.86 0.78
N ASP A 289 -9.29 -5.79 0.87
CA ASP A 289 -7.94 -5.86 1.47
C ASP A 289 -7.95 -6.37 2.91
N LEU A 290 -9.00 -6.09 3.71
CA LEU A 290 -9.10 -6.64 5.07
C LEU A 290 -9.11 -8.18 5.10
N VAL A 291 -9.61 -8.80 4.03
CA VAL A 291 -9.88 -10.25 3.95
C VAL A 291 -9.05 -10.95 2.86
N SER A 292 -8.52 -10.20 1.90
CA SER A 292 -7.61 -10.63 0.83
C SER A 292 -6.17 -10.54 1.26
N VAL A 293 -5.87 -9.80 2.33
CA VAL A 293 -4.76 -10.14 3.19
C VAL A 293 -5.10 -11.50 3.78
N ALA A 294 -4.69 -12.55 3.04
CA ALA A 294 -4.18 -13.79 3.61
C ALA A 294 -3.82 -13.50 5.07
N PRO A 295 -4.50 -14.10 6.07
CA PRO A 295 -4.47 -13.67 7.47
C PRO A 295 -3.11 -13.11 7.75
N ARG A 296 -2.97 -11.79 8.02
CA ARG A 296 -1.66 -11.18 8.28
C ARG A 296 -1.00 -12.16 9.19
N SER A 297 0.03 -12.87 8.70
CA SER A 297 0.67 -13.86 9.52
C SER A 297 1.05 -13.08 10.76
N THR A 298 0.57 -13.51 11.92
CA THR A 298 0.90 -12.80 13.16
C THR A 298 2.42 -12.81 13.37
N GLY A 299 3.12 -13.68 12.65
CA GLY A 299 4.57 -13.66 12.48
C GLY A 299 5.09 -13.22 11.11
N LYS A 300 6.36 -13.51 10.89
CA LYS A 300 7.16 -13.21 9.71
C LYS A 300 7.36 -14.46 8.87
N ARG A 301 7.74 -14.27 7.60
CA ARG A 301 8.01 -15.35 6.65
C ARG A 301 9.50 -15.45 6.39
N LEU A 302 9.99 -16.68 6.26
CA LEU A 302 11.39 -16.95 5.98
C LEU A 302 11.55 -17.88 4.79
N VAL A 303 12.32 -17.44 3.80
CA VAL A 303 12.89 -18.27 2.75
C VAL A 303 14.32 -18.63 3.15
N MET A 304 14.54 -19.89 3.52
CA MET A 304 15.87 -20.41 3.84
C MET A 304 16.57 -20.84 2.56
N ALA A 305 17.51 -20.03 2.08
CA ALA A 305 18.43 -20.45 1.00
C ALA A 305 19.54 -21.31 1.63
N ASN A 306 19.31 -22.62 1.70
CA ASN A 306 20.18 -23.57 2.38
C ASN A 306 21.09 -24.31 1.39
N GLY A 307 22.27 -24.73 1.87
CA GLY A 307 23.22 -25.54 1.12
C GLY A 307 24.66 -25.25 1.57
N VAL A 308 25.54 -26.22 1.35
CA VAL A 308 26.96 -26.11 1.72
C VAL A 308 27.64 -24.92 1.04
N PRO A 309 28.81 -24.44 1.51
CA PRO A 309 29.60 -23.46 0.78
C PRO A 309 29.80 -23.87 -0.69
N ALA A 310 29.73 -22.90 -1.61
CA ALA A 310 29.80 -23.11 -3.06
C ALA A 310 28.62 -23.85 -3.74
N SER A 311 27.51 -24.11 -3.02
CA SER A 311 26.31 -24.74 -3.57
C SER A 311 25.44 -23.90 -4.50
N GLY A 312 25.81 -22.65 -4.81
CA GLY A 312 25.02 -21.78 -5.69
C GLY A 312 23.89 -21.00 -5.02
N LYS A 313 23.57 -21.26 -3.73
CA LYS A 313 22.50 -20.57 -2.99
C LYS A 313 22.50 -19.04 -3.12
N SER A 314 23.66 -18.39 -3.09
CA SER A 314 23.73 -16.91 -3.13
C SER A 314 23.40 -16.30 -4.49
N ALA A 315 23.48 -17.07 -5.58
CA ALA A 315 22.97 -16.62 -6.87
C ALA A 315 21.44 -16.67 -6.88
N LEU A 316 20.85 -17.75 -6.35
CA LEU A 316 19.40 -17.88 -6.20
C LEU A 316 18.83 -16.81 -5.27
N SER A 317 19.43 -16.59 -4.10
CA SER A 317 19.01 -15.55 -3.14
C SER A 317 18.93 -14.17 -3.80
N ARG A 318 19.95 -13.80 -4.59
CA ARG A 318 19.99 -12.53 -5.33
C ARG A 318 18.89 -12.44 -6.38
N ALA A 319 18.73 -13.45 -7.21
CA ALA A 319 17.71 -13.45 -8.25
C ALA A 319 16.27 -13.40 -7.67
N LEU A 320 16.03 -14.05 -6.53
CA LEU A 320 14.76 -13.95 -5.81
C LEU A 320 14.53 -12.54 -5.28
N SER A 321 15.53 -11.97 -4.59
CA SER A 321 15.46 -10.62 -4.03
C SER A 321 15.22 -9.55 -5.10
N GLU A 322 15.88 -9.64 -6.24
CA GLU A 322 15.68 -8.72 -7.38
C GLU A 322 14.24 -8.72 -7.90
N LYS A 323 13.58 -9.90 -7.89
CA LYS A 323 12.20 -10.04 -8.37
C LYS A 323 11.16 -9.66 -7.30
N THR A 324 11.43 -9.91 -6.02
CA THR A 324 10.44 -9.75 -4.95
C THR A 324 10.61 -8.52 -4.10
N GLY A 325 11.81 -7.93 -4.10
CA GLY A 325 12.21 -6.89 -3.14
C GLY A 325 12.46 -7.41 -1.72
N TRP A 326 12.45 -8.73 -1.48
CA TRP A 326 12.71 -9.27 -0.14
C TRP A 326 14.17 -9.08 0.26
N PRO A 327 14.45 -8.58 1.48
CA PRO A 327 15.82 -8.40 1.95
C PRO A 327 16.55 -9.73 2.11
N ILE A 328 17.81 -9.77 1.67
CA ILE A 328 18.72 -10.89 1.89
C ILE A 328 19.54 -10.63 3.15
N LEU A 329 19.48 -11.55 4.10
CA LEU A 329 20.33 -11.59 5.28
C LEU A 329 21.27 -12.80 5.16
N ALA A 330 22.44 -12.58 4.57
CA ALA A 330 23.43 -13.63 4.36
C ALA A 330 24.45 -13.70 5.51
N LEU A 331 24.83 -14.92 5.90
CA LEU A 331 25.83 -15.12 6.95
C LEU A 331 27.16 -14.42 6.63
N ASP A 332 27.64 -14.56 5.38
CA ASP A 332 28.89 -13.95 4.94
C ASP A 332 28.79 -12.41 4.88
N THR A 333 27.63 -11.83 4.59
CA THR A 333 27.42 -10.36 4.61
C THR A 333 27.65 -9.78 6.00
N VAL A 334 27.19 -10.48 7.05
CA VAL A 334 27.41 -10.05 8.44
C VAL A 334 28.84 -10.35 8.89
N LYS A 335 29.43 -11.47 8.46
CA LYS A 335 30.77 -11.91 8.91
C LYS A 335 31.91 -11.12 8.29
N ASN A 336 31.86 -10.84 6.98
CA ASN A 336 33.00 -10.31 6.22
C ASN A 336 33.54 -8.98 6.77
N PRO A 337 32.71 -7.99 7.15
CA PRO A 337 33.21 -6.73 7.72
C PRO A 337 34.07 -6.93 8.98
N PHE A 338 33.77 -7.95 9.80
CA PHE A 338 34.59 -8.25 10.97
C PHE A 338 35.89 -8.96 10.60
N LEU A 339 35.88 -9.84 9.59
CA LEU A 339 37.10 -10.50 9.12
C LEU A 339 38.07 -9.53 8.43
N GLU A 340 37.57 -8.43 7.88
CA GLU A 340 38.39 -7.36 7.30
C GLU A 340 39.09 -6.51 8.35
N LEU A 341 38.47 -6.34 9.53
CA LEU A 341 38.96 -5.45 10.58
C LEU A 341 39.71 -6.16 11.70
N ILE A 342 39.47 -7.47 11.89
CA ILE A 342 40.07 -8.25 12.98
C ILE A 342 41.19 -9.11 12.43
N GLU A 343 42.43 -8.81 12.84
CA GLU A 343 43.61 -9.60 12.48
C GLU A 343 43.74 -10.87 13.33
N GLY A 344 44.51 -11.85 12.85
CA GLY A 344 44.85 -13.06 13.62
C GLY A 344 43.68 -14.02 13.88
N VAL A 345 42.62 -13.95 13.07
CA VAL A 345 41.43 -14.80 13.21
C VAL A 345 41.77 -16.28 13.00
N ASP A 346 41.67 -17.06 14.08
CA ASP A 346 41.81 -18.52 14.02
C ASP A 346 40.46 -19.22 13.70
N ARG A 347 40.51 -20.54 13.55
CA ARG A 347 39.32 -21.36 13.25
C ARG A 347 38.27 -21.29 14.36
N HIS A 348 38.69 -21.10 15.62
CA HIS A 348 37.78 -21.02 16.75
C HIS A 348 37.00 -19.70 16.74
N PHE A 349 37.69 -18.58 16.54
CA PHE A 349 37.11 -17.25 16.41
C PHE A 349 36.18 -17.17 15.19
N ASN A 350 36.56 -17.73 14.04
CA ASN A 350 35.68 -17.77 12.86
C ASN A 350 34.35 -18.52 13.14
N ARG A 351 34.40 -19.59 13.95
CA ARG A 351 33.19 -20.30 14.41
C ARG A 351 32.34 -19.47 15.36
N ILE A 352 32.96 -18.76 16.32
CA ILE A 352 32.25 -17.83 17.21
C ILE A 352 31.57 -16.74 16.38
N LEU A 353 32.30 -16.13 15.45
CA LEU A 353 31.77 -15.09 14.58
C LEU A 353 30.61 -15.62 13.73
N GLY A 354 30.71 -16.84 13.20
CA GLY A 354 29.59 -17.49 12.51
C GLY A 354 28.32 -17.61 13.38
N ARG A 355 28.46 -18.01 14.65
CA ARG A 355 27.32 -18.10 15.59
C ARG A 355 26.78 -16.71 15.95
N ALA A 356 27.65 -15.72 16.12
CA ALA A 356 27.25 -14.34 16.40
C ALA A 356 26.48 -13.73 15.22
N SER A 357 27.00 -13.86 14.00
CA SER A 357 26.34 -13.40 12.78
C SER A 357 24.99 -14.05 12.57
N TYR A 358 24.89 -15.35 12.85
CA TYR A 358 23.62 -16.07 12.80
C TYR A 358 22.60 -15.50 13.79
N LYS A 359 23.01 -15.24 15.04
CA LYS A 359 22.15 -14.58 16.03
C LYS A 359 21.75 -13.17 15.60
N SER A 360 22.67 -12.37 15.07
CA SER A 360 22.40 -11.02 14.57
C SER A 360 21.34 -11.01 13.48
N ILE A 361 21.39 -11.95 12.53
CA ILE A 361 20.40 -12.10 11.46
C ILE A 361 18.99 -12.26 12.06
N PHE A 362 18.81 -13.19 13.00
CA PHE A 362 17.50 -13.42 13.61
C PHE A 362 17.06 -12.30 14.56
N SER A 363 17.97 -11.56 15.18
CA SER A 363 17.64 -10.34 15.92
C SER A 363 17.09 -9.23 15.01
N ILE A 364 17.69 -9.04 13.82
CA ILE A 364 17.17 -8.09 12.82
C ILE A 364 15.76 -8.50 12.38
N ILE A 365 15.54 -9.79 12.11
CA ILE A 365 14.20 -10.30 11.77
C ILE A 365 13.23 -10.08 12.93
N ASN A 366 13.65 -10.29 14.18
CA ASN A 366 12.80 -10.06 15.36
C ASN A 366 12.27 -8.62 15.44
N GLU A 367 13.11 -7.62 15.19
CA GLU A 367 12.74 -6.20 15.26
C GLU A 367 11.86 -5.74 14.08
N SER A 368 11.74 -6.58 13.04
CA SER A 368 10.96 -6.26 11.85
C SER A 368 9.45 -6.45 12.06
N SER A 369 8.67 -5.67 11.32
CA SER A 369 7.20 -5.71 11.35
C SER A 369 6.62 -7.08 10.95
N PRO A 370 5.51 -7.53 11.57
CA PRO A 370 4.77 -8.71 11.12
C PRO A 370 4.38 -8.63 9.64
N GLY A 371 4.29 -9.79 8.97
CA GLY A 371 4.04 -9.86 7.53
C GLY A 371 5.27 -9.61 6.63
N SER A 372 6.42 -9.26 7.20
CA SER A 372 7.67 -9.14 6.45
C SER A 372 8.19 -10.52 6.02
N THR A 373 8.79 -10.59 4.83
CA THR A 373 9.42 -11.80 4.27
C THR A 373 10.92 -11.58 4.10
N PHE A 374 11.73 -12.54 4.56
CA PHE A 374 13.19 -12.47 4.50
C PHE A 374 13.75 -13.66 3.73
N ILE A 375 14.87 -13.44 3.02
CA ILE A 375 15.71 -14.52 2.50
C ILE A 375 16.93 -14.64 3.41
N VAL A 376 17.12 -15.77 4.09
CA VAL A 376 18.35 -16.02 4.84
C VAL A 376 19.23 -16.98 4.06
N ASP A 377 20.40 -16.49 3.66
CA ASP A 377 21.42 -17.26 2.93
C ASP A 377 22.49 -17.74 3.91
N ALA A 378 22.44 -19.03 4.21
CA ALA A 378 23.38 -19.67 5.11
C ALA A 378 23.50 -21.17 4.82
N TRP A 379 24.63 -21.75 5.20
CA TRP A 379 24.65 -23.19 5.45
C TRP A 379 24.09 -23.41 6.85
N PHE A 380 22.88 -23.96 6.99
CA PHE A 380 22.22 -24.08 8.29
C PHE A 380 22.73 -25.27 9.12
N GLY A 381 23.30 -26.30 8.48
CA GLY A 381 23.84 -27.49 9.15
C GLY A 381 25.15 -27.30 9.92
N PHE A 382 25.61 -26.07 10.14
CA PHE A 382 26.76 -25.76 11.02
C PHE A 382 26.39 -25.63 12.51
N GLN A 383 25.09 -25.60 12.83
CA GLN A 383 24.54 -25.62 14.18
C GLN A 383 23.49 -26.74 14.28
N PRO A 384 23.20 -27.26 15.49
CA PRO A 384 22.07 -28.14 15.70
C PRO A 384 20.75 -27.50 15.27
N VAL A 385 19.85 -28.29 14.69
CA VAL A 385 18.55 -27.80 14.17
C VAL A 385 17.67 -27.15 15.25
N ASP A 386 17.82 -27.57 16.51
CA ASP A 386 17.08 -26.99 17.64
C ASP A 386 17.45 -25.52 17.89
N VAL A 387 18.71 -25.14 17.66
CA VAL A 387 19.15 -23.74 17.74
C VAL A 387 18.45 -22.89 16.68
N LEU A 388 18.27 -23.44 15.47
CA LEU A 388 17.49 -22.77 14.43
C LEU A 388 16.01 -22.65 14.84
N ARG A 389 15.39 -23.69 15.42
CA ARG A 389 14.00 -23.62 15.92
C ARG A 389 13.81 -22.51 16.96
N GLU A 390 14.73 -22.39 17.91
CA GLU A 390 14.72 -21.31 18.90
C GLU A 390 14.80 -19.93 18.24
N HIS A 391 15.69 -19.76 17.27
CA HIS A 391 15.81 -18.51 16.53
C HIS A 391 14.56 -18.15 15.72
N LEU A 392 13.94 -19.13 15.06
CA LEU A 392 12.68 -18.93 14.34
C LEU A 392 11.56 -18.46 15.29
N ALA A 393 11.42 -19.13 16.44
CA ALA A 393 10.43 -18.78 17.45
C ALA A 393 10.68 -17.39 18.04
N MET A 394 11.92 -17.09 18.46
CA MET A 394 12.29 -15.78 19.00
C MET A 394 12.08 -14.65 17.99
N ALA A 395 12.36 -14.90 16.72
CA ALA A 395 12.19 -13.90 15.66
C ALA A 395 10.72 -13.72 15.25
N GLY A 396 9.78 -14.46 15.85
CA GLY A 396 8.37 -14.43 15.49
C GLY A 396 8.14 -14.88 14.05
N ILE A 397 8.91 -15.85 13.55
CA ILE A 397 8.72 -16.42 12.22
C ILE A 397 7.69 -17.55 12.32
N THR A 398 6.58 -17.41 11.60
CA THR A 398 5.47 -18.37 11.61
C THR A 398 5.43 -19.24 10.37
N GLU A 399 6.08 -18.80 9.29
CA GLU A 399 6.10 -19.50 8.03
C GLU A 399 7.53 -19.61 7.52
N VAL A 400 7.95 -20.83 7.17
CA VAL A 400 9.28 -21.13 6.67
C VAL A 400 9.16 -22.03 5.46
N VAL A 401 9.93 -21.70 4.43
CA VAL A 401 10.21 -22.59 3.29
C VAL A 401 11.72 -22.74 3.14
N GLU A 402 12.16 -23.90 2.67
CA GLU A 402 13.56 -24.22 2.49
C GLU A 402 13.87 -24.48 1.01
N LEU A 403 14.82 -23.71 0.47
CA LEU A 403 15.37 -23.90 -0.87
C LEU A 403 16.70 -24.65 -0.72
N TRP A 404 16.66 -25.96 -0.94
CA TRP A 404 17.82 -26.84 -0.80
C TRP A 404 18.70 -26.77 -2.05
N CYS A 405 19.72 -25.92 -2.01
CA CYS A 405 20.65 -25.75 -3.12
C CYS A 405 21.79 -26.76 -3.03
N HIS A 406 21.92 -27.62 -4.04
CA HIS A 406 22.98 -28.63 -4.11
C HIS A 406 23.60 -28.72 -5.51
N ALA A 407 24.70 -29.47 -5.58
CA ALA A 407 25.41 -29.88 -6.80
C ALA A 407 26.30 -31.09 -6.44
N PRO A 408 26.79 -31.87 -7.43
CA PRO A 408 27.72 -32.96 -7.18
C PRO A 408 28.93 -32.49 -6.34
N PRO A 409 29.40 -33.29 -5.36
CA PRO A 409 30.47 -32.88 -4.44
C PRO A 409 31.73 -32.36 -5.12
N GLU A 410 32.14 -32.96 -6.24
CA GLU A 410 33.31 -32.51 -7.01
C GLU A 410 33.08 -31.12 -7.62
N VAL A 411 31.88 -30.84 -8.13
CA VAL A 411 31.49 -29.52 -8.64
C VAL A 411 31.53 -28.46 -7.52
N ILE A 412 31.07 -28.82 -6.31
CA ILE A 412 31.18 -27.96 -5.13
C ILE A 412 32.64 -27.63 -4.83
N GLY A 413 33.50 -28.65 -4.82
CA GLY A 413 34.95 -28.49 -4.60
C GLY A 413 35.59 -27.55 -5.61
N ASP A 414 35.31 -27.75 -6.90
CA ASP A 414 35.88 -26.93 -7.97
C ASP A 414 35.36 -25.48 -7.95
N ARG A 415 34.06 -25.28 -7.70
CA ARG A 415 33.49 -23.93 -7.48
C ARG A 415 34.14 -23.24 -6.29
N TYR A 416 34.46 -23.97 -5.22
CA TYR A 416 35.14 -23.39 -4.07
C TYR A 416 36.57 -22.98 -4.40
N LYS A 417 37.35 -23.84 -5.08
CA LYS A 417 38.72 -23.52 -5.54
C LYS A 417 38.74 -22.24 -6.37
N GLN A 418 37.83 -22.11 -7.33
CA GLN A 418 37.73 -20.91 -8.17
C GLN A 418 37.48 -19.64 -7.35
N ARG A 419 36.60 -19.72 -6.33
CA ARG A 419 36.28 -18.59 -5.44
C ARG A 419 37.42 -18.21 -4.48
N THR A 420 38.31 -19.14 -4.15
CA THR A 420 39.44 -18.83 -3.24
C THR A 420 40.46 -17.87 -3.83
N VAL A 421 40.49 -17.69 -5.15
CA VAL A 421 41.39 -16.74 -5.83
C VAL A 421 41.01 -15.27 -5.53
N GLU A 422 39.75 -15.02 -5.16
CA GLU A 422 39.19 -13.67 -4.97
C GLU A 422 38.73 -13.39 -3.52
N ARG A 423 38.91 -14.32 -2.58
CA ARG A 423 38.37 -14.20 -1.20
C ARG A 423 39.31 -13.48 -0.23
N HIS A 424 38.71 -12.64 0.62
CA HIS A 424 39.36 -11.89 1.71
C HIS A 424 40.09 -12.80 2.73
N PRO A 425 41.10 -12.26 3.47
CA PRO A 425 41.77 -12.96 4.55
C PRO A 425 40.77 -13.48 5.61
N GLY A 426 40.98 -14.70 6.12
CA GLY A 426 40.18 -15.27 7.22
C GLY A 426 39.15 -16.34 6.83
N HIS A 427 38.85 -16.53 5.54
CA HIS A 427 38.13 -17.71 5.06
C HIS A 427 39.06 -18.94 4.92
N PRO A 428 38.56 -20.18 5.09
CA PRO A 428 39.39 -21.37 4.89
C PRO A 428 39.98 -21.42 3.47
N GLY A 429 41.29 -21.65 3.37
CA GLY A 429 41.98 -21.76 2.09
C GLY A 429 41.73 -23.10 1.36
N LEU A 430 42.52 -23.37 0.31
CA LEU A 430 42.42 -24.59 -0.51
C LEU A 430 42.46 -25.91 0.29
N GLY A 431 43.10 -25.92 1.46
CA GLY A 431 43.14 -27.09 2.36
C GLY A 431 41.77 -27.51 2.92
N TYR A 432 40.73 -26.68 2.83
CA TYR A 432 39.37 -27.02 3.24
C TYR A 432 38.57 -27.80 2.17
N VAL A 433 39.03 -27.80 0.92
CA VAL A 433 38.28 -28.40 -0.19
C VAL A 433 37.96 -29.88 0.01
N PRO A 434 38.88 -30.75 0.45
CA PRO A 434 38.55 -32.15 0.72
C PRO A 434 37.48 -32.31 1.82
N GLU A 435 37.55 -31.50 2.88
CA GLU A 435 36.55 -31.48 3.96
C GLU A 435 35.17 -31.02 3.44
N LEU A 436 35.15 -30.05 2.53
CA LEU A 436 33.92 -29.55 1.91
C LEU A 436 33.28 -30.59 0.98
N ILE A 437 34.08 -31.34 0.21
CA ILE A 437 33.58 -32.42 -0.65
C ILE A 437 32.93 -33.51 0.20
N GLU A 438 33.58 -33.94 1.28
CA GLU A 438 33.00 -34.91 2.22
C GLU A 438 31.75 -34.36 2.93
N LEU A 439 31.75 -33.07 3.27
CA LEU A 439 30.55 -32.42 3.81
C LEU A 439 29.40 -32.45 2.79
N ALA A 440 29.66 -32.14 1.52
CA ALA A 440 28.63 -32.12 0.47
C ALA A 440 28.01 -33.50 0.25
N LYS A 441 28.76 -34.60 0.42
CA LYS A 441 28.24 -35.98 0.31
C LYS A 441 27.19 -36.34 1.35
N ARG A 442 27.26 -35.74 2.54
CA ARG A 442 26.41 -36.05 3.71
C ARG A 442 25.44 -34.94 4.09
N ALA A 443 25.48 -33.82 3.37
CA ALA A 443 24.68 -32.65 3.69
C ALA A 443 23.23 -32.90 3.29
N GLU A 444 22.31 -32.56 4.18
CA GLU A 444 20.87 -32.75 4.00
C GLU A 444 20.13 -31.44 4.37
N PRO A 445 18.91 -31.22 3.84
CA PRO A 445 18.07 -30.10 4.25
C PRO A 445 17.69 -30.20 5.73
N CYS A 446 17.37 -29.06 6.34
CA CYS A 446 16.97 -29.00 7.75
C CYS A 446 15.57 -29.55 7.99
N GLY A 447 14.66 -29.44 7.00
CA GLY A 447 13.31 -30.00 7.05
C GLY A 447 12.39 -29.32 8.09
N LEU A 448 12.64 -28.05 8.41
CA LEU A 448 11.79 -27.27 9.34
C LEU A 448 10.56 -26.64 8.67
N GLY A 449 10.48 -26.73 7.35
CA GLY A 449 9.34 -26.33 6.52
C GLY A 449 9.33 -27.16 5.23
N PRO A 450 8.39 -26.88 4.31
CA PRO A 450 8.42 -27.48 2.98
C PRO A 450 9.76 -27.19 2.30
N VAL A 451 10.30 -28.21 1.62
CA VAL A 451 11.61 -28.16 0.99
C VAL A 451 11.43 -28.23 -0.52
N LEU A 452 12.04 -27.29 -1.24
CA LEU A 452 12.24 -27.37 -2.69
C LEU A 452 13.68 -27.78 -2.96
N ASP A 453 13.84 -28.87 -3.70
CA ASP A 453 15.14 -29.33 -4.18
C ASP A 453 15.60 -28.47 -5.37
N VAL A 454 16.80 -27.89 -5.28
CA VAL A 454 17.35 -27.00 -6.30
C VAL A 454 18.74 -27.47 -6.72
N ASP A 455 18.79 -28.20 -7.84
CA ASP A 455 20.04 -28.55 -8.51
C ASP A 455 20.63 -27.32 -9.21
N THR A 456 21.74 -26.82 -8.66
CA THR A 456 22.41 -25.63 -9.15
C THR A 456 23.42 -25.88 -10.28
N THR A 457 23.50 -27.11 -10.81
CA THR A 457 24.29 -27.41 -12.01
C THR A 457 23.59 -27.00 -13.30
N THR A 458 22.29 -26.76 -13.24
CA THR A 458 21.47 -26.30 -14.35
C THR A 458 21.04 -24.84 -14.16
N PRO A 459 20.68 -24.11 -15.24
CA PRO A 459 20.10 -22.79 -15.13
C PRO A 459 18.83 -22.83 -14.27
N ILE A 460 18.80 -22.04 -13.19
CA ILE A 460 17.68 -22.03 -12.25
C ILE A 460 16.53 -21.21 -12.84
N GLU A 461 15.37 -21.84 -13.01
CA GLU A 461 14.14 -21.15 -13.41
C GLU A 461 13.52 -20.41 -12.21
N VAL A 462 13.99 -19.19 -11.96
CA VAL A 462 13.65 -18.39 -10.77
C VAL A 462 12.14 -18.17 -10.64
N ASP A 463 11.42 -18.00 -11.76
CA ASP A 463 9.96 -17.80 -11.73
C ASP A 463 9.22 -19.05 -11.21
N LYS A 464 9.67 -20.26 -11.54
CA LYS A 464 9.11 -21.50 -10.98
C LYS A 464 9.36 -21.62 -9.48
N VAL A 465 10.56 -21.23 -9.03
CA VAL A 465 10.89 -21.21 -7.59
C VAL A 465 9.99 -20.21 -6.86
N LEU A 466 9.77 -19.03 -7.42
CA LEU A 466 8.89 -18.02 -6.83
C LEU A 466 7.43 -18.47 -6.76
N THR A 467 6.90 -19.06 -7.82
CA THR A 467 5.56 -19.64 -7.81
C THR A 467 5.42 -20.67 -6.70
N TRP A 468 6.40 -21.59 -6.58
CA TRP A 468 6.39 -22.59 -5.51
C TRP A 468 6.44 -21.96 -4.10
N VAL A 469 7.29 -20.94 -3.90
CA VAL A 469 7.38 -20.24 -2.61
C VAL A 469 6.05 -19.56 -2.26
N ALA A 470 5.44 -18.85 -3.22
CA ALA A 470 4.17 -18.16 -3.03
C ALA A 470 3.03 -19.15 -2.70
N ASP A 471 2.88 -20.20 -3.50
CA ASP A 471 1.86 -21.24 -3.30
C ASP A 471 2.01 -21.91 -1.93
N THR A 472 3.25 -22.12 -1.49
CA THR A 472 3.54 -22.77 -0.20
C THR A 472 3.18 -21.90 1.00
N PHE A 473 3.44 -20.59 0.93
CA PHE A 473 2.99 -19.65 1.96
C PHE A 473 1.46 -19.52 1.98
N ASP A 474 0.81 -19.56 0.81
CA ASP A 474 -0.64 -19.41 0.72
C ASP A 474 -1.42 -20.67 1.16
N GLN A 475 -0.89 -21.88 0.94
CA GLN A 475 -1.54 -23.14 1.33
C GLN A 475 -1.68 -23.34 2.85
N LYS A 476 -0.75 -22.80 3.67
CA LYS A 476 -0.82 -22.95 5.14
C LYS A 476 -1.94 -22.16 5.80
N LEU A 477 -2.51 -21.17 5.12
CA LEU A 477 -3.63 -20.38 5.63
C LEU A 477 -4.98 -21.13 5.57
N GLY A 478 -5.06 -22.19 4.76
CA GLY A 478 -6.24 -23.06 4.67
C GLY A 478 -6.28 -24.21 5.68
N ALA A 479 -5.14 -24.58 6.28
CA ALA A 479 -5.03 -25.77 7.14
C ALA A 479 -5.25 -25.50 8.64
N SER A 480 -5.29 -24.23 9.06
CA SER A 480 -5.49 -23.82 10.46
C SER A 480 -6.95 -23.57 10.86
N ASN A 481 -7.91 -23.98 10.02
CA ASN A 481 -9.37 -23.84 10.25
C ASN A 481 -10.12 -25.18 10.25
N ASN A 482 -9.49 -26.27 10.73
CA ASN A 482 -10.17 -27.53 11.05
C ASN A 482 -9.99 -27.91 12.51
#